data_AF-A0A2W4L8A5-F1
#
_entry.id   AF-A0A2W4L8A5-F1
#
_cell.length_a   1.000
_cell.length_b   1.000
_cell.length_c   1.000
_cell.angle_alpha   90.00
_cell.angle_beta   90.00
_cell.angle_gamma   90.00
#
_symmetry.space_group_name_H-M   'P 1'
#
loop_
_entity.id
_entity.type
_entity.pdbx_description
1 polymer ?
#
loop_
_entity_poly.entity_id
_entity_poly.type
_entity_poly.pdbx_seq_one_letter_code
_entity_poly.pdbx_strand_id
1 'polypeptide(L)'
;MTFSVLDDGHVSSPSGFRATGVSAGLKEIRARDLALILSQTPCRAAALFTTNSITAAPVYFDQVILARNREGIRALLINTGHANAGTGQPGLQSAVECAKIVADELEVPRDSVLLLSAGQIGVPLPMDKMRAGIRRAASELDSSGGRRAAIAMLTGEARPKDRAIRATLRAGRSAVLAGMARGGRALQPQSATLLAVLTTDAPVEARLLQHALEQSAAKSFGRLAI
;
A
#
# COMPACT_ATOMS: atom_id res chain seq x y z
N MET A 1 13.66 -18.07 -17.35
CA MET A 1 13.28 -16.68 -17.00
C MET A 1 14.42 -16.13 -16.17
N THR A 2 15.04 -15.03 -16.58
CA THR A 2 16.12 -14.37 -15.84
C THR A 2 15.60 -13.07 -15.25
N PHE A 3 16.18 -12.62 -14.14
CA PHE A 3 15.89 -11.31 -13.58
C PHE A 3 17.18 -10.64 -13.12
N SER A 4 17.18 -9.31 -13.11
CA SER A 4 18.24 -8.49 -12.52
C SER A 4 17.65 -7.60 -11.42
N VAL A 5 18.43 -7.34 -10.37
CA VAL A 5 18.06 -6.39 -9.32
C VAL A 5 18.26 -4.97 -9.84
N LEU A 6 17.38 -4.04 -9.45
CA LEU A 6 17.57 -2.61 -9.63
C LEU A 6 18.03 -2.04 -8.27
N ASP A 7 19.26 -1.56 -8.18
CA ASP A 7 19.88 -1.18 -6.90
C ASP A 7 19.12 -0.04 -6.19
N ASP A 8 18.67 0.96 -6.94
CA ASP A 8 17.82 2.06 -6.45
C ASP A 8 16.31 1.82 -6.72
N GLY A 9 15.94 0.56 -6.89
CA GLY A 9 14.59 0.15 -7.23
C GLY A 9 13.58 0.27 -6.09
N HIS A 10 12.43 0.88 -6.37
CA HIS A 10 11.36 1.15 -5.40
C HIS A 10 9.96 0.99 -6.05
N VAL A 11 8.89 1.13 -5.27
CA VAL A 11 7.50 0.93 -5.76
C VAL A 11 7.03 1.85 -6.89
N SER A 12 7.73 2.95 -7.20
CA SER A 12 7.47 3.76 -8.40
C SER A 12 8.46 3.50 -9.55
N SER A 13 9.27 2.44 -9.48
CA SER A 13 10.17 2.04 -10.56
C SER A 13 9.45 1.39 -11.75
N PRO A 14 8.37 0.61 -11.58
CA PRO A 14 7.57 0.17 -12.71
C PRO A 14 6.93 1.35 -13.43
N SER A 15 6.85 1.26 -14.76
CA SER A 15 6.30 2.32 -15.60
C SER A 15 4.85 2.61 -15.24
N GLY A 16 4.46 3.88 -15.20
CA GLY A 16 3.09 4.29 -14.90
C GLY A 16 2.77 4.44 -13.41
N PHE A 17 3.74 4.31 -12.51
CA PHE A 17 3.55 4.55 -11.08
C PHE A 17 4.25 5.82 -10.60
N ARG A 18 3.56 6.58 -9.74
CA ARG A 18 4.11 7.66 -8.93
C ARG A 18 3.89 7.35 -7.46
N ALA A 19 4.77 7.82 -6.60
CA ALA A 19 4.61 7.63 -5.17
C ALA A 19 5.18 8.80 -4.39
N THR A 20 4.78 8.94 -3.14
CA THR A 20 5.43 9.84 -2.20
C THR A 20 5.19 9.40 -0.76
N GLY A 21 5.94 10.00 0.16
CA GLY A 21 5.73 9.88 1.59
C GLY A 21 5.95 11.22 2.27
N VAL A 22 4.97 11.65 3.05
CA VAL A 22 4.93 12.95 3.71
C VAL A 22 4.74 12.78 5.22
N SER A 23 5.02 13.85 5.96
CA SER A 23 4.66 13.94 7.37
C SER A 23 3.29 14.63 7.48
N ALA A 24 2.29 13.86 7.88
CA ALA A 24 0.95 14.31 8.25
C ALA A 24 0.83 14.56 9.76
N GLY A 25 1.82 14.15 10.57
CA GLY A 25 1.86 14.39 12.01
C GLY A 25 1.05 13.38 12.82
N LEU A 26 0.93 12.16 12.30
CA LEU A 26 0.30 11.00 12.94
C LEU A 26 1.24 10.31 13.94
N LYS A 27 2.56 10.55 13.83
CA LYS A 27 3.58 10.14 14.81
C LYS A 27 4.03 11.34 15.63
N GLU A 28 4.51 11.09 16.85
CA GLU A 28 5.00 12.17 17.74
C GLU A 28 6.24 12.88 17.20
N ILE A 29 7.13 12.13 16.55
CA ILE A 29 8.29 12.67 15.83
C ILE A 29 7.79 13.18 14.47
N ARG A 30 8.37 14.29 13.96
CA ARG A 30 8.18 14.79 12.56
C ARG A 30 8.74 13.83 11.50
N ALA A 31 8.39 12.56 11.60
CA ALA A 31 8.68 11.50 10.65
C ALA A 31 7.63 11.51 9.55
N ARG A 32 7.99 10.92 8.40
CA ARG A 32 6.99 10.58 7.38
C ARG A 32 6.10 9.48 7.93
N ASP A 33 4.81 9.63 7.72
CA ASP A 33 3.79 8.76 8.31
C ASP A 33 2.56 8.57 7.42
N LEU A 34 2.53 9.23 6.27
CA LEU A 34 1.52 9.04 5.23
C LEU A 34 2.22 8.82 3.88
N ALA A 35 1.91 7.71 3.23
CA ALA A 35 2.36 7.39 1.88
C ALA A 35 1.18 7.41 0.91
N LEU A 36 1.44 7.80 -0.34
CA LEU A 36 0.48 7.73 -1.42
C LEU A 36 1.17 7.14 -2.65
N ILE A 37 0.52 6.16 -3.28
CA ILE A 37 0.94 5.58 -4.55
C ILE A 37 -0.19 5.80 -5.55
N LEU A 38 0.15 6.26 -6.74
CA LEU A 38 -0.74 6.48 -7.86
C LEU A 38 -0.29 5.64 -9.06
N SER A 39 -1.22 4.86 -9.61
CA SER A 39 -1.15 4.32 -10.96
C SER A 39 -1.75 5.35 -11.94
N GLN A 40 -0.94 5.80 -12.89
CA GLN A 40 -1.34 6.82 -13.88
C GLN A 40 -2.48 6.30 -14.78
N THR A 41 -2.56 4.99 -14.98
CA THR A 41 -3.66 4.32 -15.68
C THR A 41 -4.41 3.38 -14.72
N PRO A 42 -5.67 3.00 -15.01
CA PRO A 42 -6.35 1.93 -14.30
C PRO A 42 -5.48 0.67 -14.24
N CYS A 43 -5.34 0.07 -13.06
CA CYS A 43 -4.57 -1.15 -12.86
C CYS A 43 -5.40 -2.24 -12.17
N ARG A 44 -5.01 -3.48 -12.45
CA ARG A 44 -5.59 -4.67 -11.82
C ARG A 44 -4.92 -4.89 -10.47
N ALA A 45 -5.73 -5.07 -9.44
CA ALA A 45 -5.26 -5.35 -8.10
C ALA A 45 -5.51 -6.80 -7.69
N ALA A 46 -4.60 -7.34 -6.89
CA ALA A 46 -4.78 -8.55 -6.13
C ALA A 46 -4.42 -8.24 -4.68
N ALA A 47 -5.10 -8.86 -3.73
CA ALA A 47 -4.86 -8.60 -2.31
C ALA A 47 -5.03 -9.86 -1.47
N LEU A 48 -4.30 -9.88 -0.37
CA LEU A 48 -4.48 -10.82 0.73
C LEU A 48 -4.70 -9.99 1.99
N PHE A 49 -5.66 -10.43 2.81
CA PHE A 49 -6.03 -9.76 4.04
C PHE A 49 -5.74 -10.67 5.22
N THR A 50 -5.62 -10.06 6.41
CA THR A 50 -5.51 -10.82 7.66
C THR A 50 -6.73 -11.73 7.85
N THR A 51 -6.51 -12.91 8.41
CA THR A 51 -7.56 -13.84 8.84
C THR A 51 -7.98 -13.61 10.30
N ASN A 52 -7.45 -12.57 10.96
CA ASN A 52 -7.79 -12.23 12.33
C ASN A 52 -9.25 -11.70 12.40
N SER A 53 -9.99 -12.16 13.41
CA SER A 53 -11.36 -11.76 13.69
C SER A 53 -11.48 -10.27 14.06
N ILE A 54 -10.44 -9.68 14.64
CA ILE A 54 -10.37 -8.24 14.90
C ILE A 54 -9.70 -7.56 13.72
N THR A 55 -10.53 -7.18 12.74
CA THR A 55 -10.06 -6.59 11.48
C THR A 55 -10.20 -5.06 11.50
N ALA A 56 -9.25 -4.36 10.87
CA ALA A 56 -9.26 -2.90 10.79
C ALA A 56 -10.33 -2.40 9.79
N ALA A 57 -10.88 -1.21 10.03
CA ALA A 57 -11.81 -0.56 9.11
C ALA A 57 -11.33 -0.48 7.64
N PRO A 58 -10.05 -0.13 7.34
CA PRO A 58 -9.56 -0.14 5.95
C PRO A 58 -9.62 -1.52 5.28
N VAL A 59 -9.50 -2.62 6.02
CA VAL A 59 -9.60 -3.97 5.42
C VAL A 59 -11.00 -4.24 4.90
N TYR A 60 -12.03 -3.92 5.70
CA TYR A 60 -13.43 -4.04 5.25
C TYR A 60 -13.72 -3.15 4.05
N PHE A 61 -13.22 -1.91 4.07
CA PHE A 61 -13.35 -0.97 2.97
C PHE A 61 -12.72 -1.54 1.68
N ASP A 62 -11.47 -1.96 1.73
CA ASP A 62 -10.73 -2.48 0.58
C ASP A 62 -11.36 -3.77 0.01
N GLN A 63 -11.88 -4.66 0.86
CA GLN A 63 -12.61 -5.84 0.41
C GLN A 63 -13.84 -5.48 -0.44
N VAL A 64 -14.60 -4.45 -0.04
CA VAL A 64 -15.76 -3.96 -0.80
C VAL A 64 -15.32 -3.31 -2.12
N ILE A 65 -14.26 -2.50 -2.10
CA ILE A 65 -13.71 -1.88 -3.32
C ILE A 65 -13.25 -2.96 -4.31
N LEU A 66 -12.46 -3.94 -3.86
CA LEU A 66 -11.93 -5.01 -4.71
C LEU A 66 -12.97 -6.04 -5.16
N ALA A 67 -14.13 -6.12 -4.50
CA ALA A 67 -15.26 -6.90 -4.98
C ALA A 67 -15.99 -6.20 -6.14
N ARG A 68 -15.95 -4.86 -6.19
CA ARG A 68 -16.66 -4.05 -7.20
C ARG A 68 -15.78 -3.65 -8.38
N ASN A 69 -14.54 -3.25 -8.12
CA ASN A 69 -13.67 -2.60 -9.12
C ASN A 69 -12.20 -3.08 -9.02
N ARG A 70 -11.98 -4.38 -9.21
CA ARG A 70 -10.62 -4.96 -9.13
C ARG A 70 -9.71 -4.55 -10.28
N GLU A 71 -10.27 -4.18 -11.42
CA GLU A 71 -9.51 -3.90 -12.65
C GLU A 71 -9.25 -2.41 -12.87
N GLY A 72 -9.91 -1.55 -12.09
CA GLY A 72 -9.88 -0.12 -12.25
C GLY A 72 -9.24 0.63 -11.07
N ILE A 73 -8.36 -0.02 -10.30
CA ILE A 73 -7.69 0.63 -9.17
C ILE A 73 -6.70 1.68 -9.68
N ARG A 74 -6.59 2.80 -8.95
CA ARG A 74 -5.76 3.95 -9.30
C ARG A 74 -4.83 4.37 -8.18
N ALA A 75 -5.22 4.25 -6.92
CA ALA A 75 -4.39 4.73 -5.82
C ALA A 75 -4.39 3.83 -4.60
N LEU A 76 -3.32 3.92 -3.83
CA LEU A 76 -3.19 3.32 -2.51
C LEU A 76 -2.68 4.37 -1.52
N LEU A 77 -3.49 4.67 -0.51
CA LEU A 77 -3.10 5.50 0.63
C LEU A 77 -2.63 4.60 1.77
N ILE A 78 -1.51 4.95 2.40
CA ILE A 78 -0.97 4.19 3.52
C ILE A 78 -0.69 5.15 4.66
N ASN A 79 -1.35 4.98 5.80
CA ASN A 79 -1.04 5.77 6.99
C ASN A 79 -0.38 4.90 8.06
N THR A 80 0.47 5.52 8.87
CA THR A 80 1.11 4.88 10.01
C THR A 80 1.04 5.75 11.26
N GLY A 81 1.02 5.13 12.43
CA GLY A 81 0.76 5.77 13.72
C GLY A 81 -0.61 5.38 14.29
N HIS A 82 -1.61 5.23 13.41
CA HIS A 82 -2.96 4.79 13.76
C HIS A 82 -3.40 3.64 12.85
N ALA A 83 -3.77 2.50 13.44
CA ALA A 83 -4.19 1.32 12.67
C ALA A 83 -5.62 1.43 12.14
N ASN A 84 -6.43 2.36 12.66
CA ASN A 84 -7.88 2.44 12.41
C ASN A 84 -8.56 1.07 12.61
N ALA A 85 -8.14 0.36 13.64
CA ALA A 85 -8.67 -0.93 14.06
C ALA A 85 -9.34 -0.79 15.43
N GLY A 86 -10.44 -1.52 15.66
CA GLY A 86 -11.21 -1.40 16.91
C GLY A 86 -11.95 -0.06 17.04
N THR A 87 -12.18 0.66 15.93
CA THR A 87 -12.79 2.00 15.89
C THR A 87 -14.26 1.99 15.43
N GLY A 88 -14.82 0.82 15.12
CA GLY A 88 -16.22 0.63 14.73
C GLY A 88 -16.63 1.45 13.51
N GLN A 89 -17.91 1.85 13.47
CA GLN A 89 -18.50 2.62 12.38
C GLN A 89 -17.79 3.97 12.11
N PRO A 90 -17.37 4.75 13.13
CA PRO A 90 -16.58 5.97 12.90
C PRO A 90 -15.26 5.72 12.15
N GLY A 91 -14.60 4.59 12.42
CA GLY A 91 -13.40 4.18 11.71
C GLY A 91 -13.64 3.92 10.23
N LEU A 92 -14.75 3.25 9.90
CA LEU A 92 -15.16 3.00 8.52
C LEU A 92 -15.52 4.30 7.79
N GLN A 93 -16.23 5.22 8.45
CA GLN A 93 -16.51 6.55 7.89
C GLN A 93 -15.23 7.34 7.60
N SER A 94 -14.25 7.26 8.50
CA SER A 94 -12.93 7.89 8.32
C SER A 94 -12.19 7.29 7.12
N ALA A 95 -12.27 5.98 6.91
CA ALA A 95 -11.69 5.31 5.74
C ALA A 95 -12.36 5.80 4.44
N VAL A 96 -13.69 5.80 4.37
CA VAL A 96 -14.46 6.32 3.23
C VAL A 96 -14.10 7.78 2.93
N GLU A 97 -13.97 8.62 3.96
CA GLU A 97 -13.59 10.01 3.79
C GLU A 97 -12.15 10.15 3.25
N CYS A 98 -11.19 9.40 3.78
CA CYS A 98 -9.82 9.39 3.26
C CYS A 98 -9.77 9.01 1.77
N ALA A 99 -10.46 7.93 1.39
CA ALA A 99 -10.54 7.49 0.00
C ALA A 99 -11.18 8.55 -0.90
N LYS A 100 -12.25 9.21 -0.43
CA LYS A 100 -12.89 10.31 -1.14
C LYS A 100 -11.91 11.48 -1.37
N ILE A 101 -11.18 11.91 -0.35
CA ILE A 101 -10.22 13.02 -0.49
C ILE A 101 -9.12 12.63 -1.48
N VAL A 102 -8.56 11.42 -1.38
CA VAL A 102 -7.56 10.95 -2.35
C VAL A 102 -8.13 10.95 -3.77
N ALA A 103 -9.35 10.45 -3.95
CA ALA A 103 -10.00 10.40 -5.26
C ALA A 103 -10.24 11.80 -5.84
N ASP A 104 -10.73 12.73 -5.02
CA ASP A 104 -11.00 14.10 -5.42
C ASP A 104 -9.67 14.85 -5.75
N GLU A 105 -8.62 14.71 -4.94
CA GLU A 105 -7.30 15.36 -5.16
C GLU A 105 -6.52 14.80 -6.35
N LEU A 106 -6.74 13.53 -6.71
CA LEU A 106 -6.08 12.87 -7.85
C LEU A 106 -6.96 12.84 -9.11
N GLU A 107 -8.19 13.36 -9.03
CA GLU A 107 -9.19 13.31 -10.10
C GLU A 107 -9.41 11.88 -10.63
N VAL A 108 -9.57 10.92 -9.72
CA VAL A 108 -9.80 9.50 -10.04
C VAL A 108 -11.15 9.02 -9.50
N PRO A 109 -11.71 7.91 -10.02
CA PRO A 109 -12.94 7.34 -9.47
C PRO A 109 -12.82 7.00 -7.99
N ARG A 110 -13.86 7.28 -7.20
CA ARG A 110 -13.86 7.04 -5.74
C ARG A 110 -13.73 5.58 -5.37
N ASP A 111 -14.20 4.69 -6.24
CA ASP A 111 -14.10 3.24 -6.10
C ASP A 111 -12.78 2.68 -6.68
N SER A 112 -11.76 3.52 -6.85
CA SER A 112 -10.43 3.13 -7.34
C SER A 112 -9.30 3.38 -6.33
N VAL A 113 -9.64 3.70 -5.08
CA VAL A 113 -8.67 3.96 -4.01
C VAL A 113 -8.72 2.85 -2.97
N LEU A 114 -7.54 2.32 -2.62
CA LEU A 114 -7.35 1.36 -1.53
C LEU A 114 -6.62 2.03 -0.36
N LEU A 115 -6.76 1.46 0.83
CA LEU A 115 -6.26 2.04 2.08
C LEU A 115 -5.54 0.98 2.92
N LEU A 116 -4.34 1.30 3.38
CA LEU A 116 -3.65 0.52 4.41
C LEU A 116 -3.34 1.38 5.63
N SER A 117 -3.51 0.82 6.82
CA SER A 117 -3.27 1.51 8.09
C SER A 117 -2.48 0.63 9.04
N ALA A 118 -1.55 1.22 9.79
CA ALA A 118 -0.84 0.52 10.86
C ALA A 118 -0.49 1.45 12.02
N GLY A 119 -0.49 0.94 13.25
CA GLY A 119 -0.16 1.72 14.45
C GLY A 119 -1.06 1.38 15.62
N GLN A 120 -1.41 2.39 16.42
CA GLN A 120 -2.25 2.21 17.61
C GLN A 120 -3.65 1.69 17.24
N ILE A 121 -4.14 0.73 18.03
CA ILE A 121 -5.48 0.12 17.92
C ILE A 121 -6.41 0.79 18.93
N GLY A 122 -7.69 0.94 18.60
CA GLY A 122 -8.72 1.54 19.45
C GLY A 122 -8.71 3.07 19.48
N VAL A 123 -7.79 3.71 18.75
CA VAL A 123 -7.67 5.17 18.66
C VAL A 123 -8.21 5.66 17.32
N PRO A 124 -9.18 6.61 17.31
CA PRO A 124 -9.68 7.20 16.07
C PRO A 124 -8.58 7.84 15.23
N LEU A 125 -8.78 7.89 13.91
CA LEU A 125 -7.89 8.65 13.02
C LEU A 125 -8.02 10.16 13.29
N PRO A 126 -6.91 10.90 13.42
CA PRO A 126 -6.96 12.36 13.54
C PRO A 126 -7.27 12.97 12.16
N MET A 127 -8.56 13.08 11.82
CA MET A 127 -9.00 13.37 10.46
C MET A 127 -8.54 14.72 9.91
N ASP A 128 -8.35 15.75 10.74
CA ASP A 128 -7.81 17.03 10.28
C ASP A 128 -6.38 16.89 9.75
N LYS A 129 -5.56 16.09 10.44
CA LYS A 129 -4.20 15.75 10.01
C LYS A 129 -4.21 14.89 8.75
N MET A 130 -5.14 13.92 8.67
CA MET A 130 -5.31 13.09 7.47
C MET A 130 -5.67 13.94 6.25
N ARG A 131 -6.66 14.85 6.36
CA ARG A 131 -7.06 15.77 5.27
C ARG A 131 -5.88 16.58 4.76
N ALA A 132 -5.16 17.26 5.66
CA ALA A 132 -3.99 18.06 5.29
C ALA A 132 -2.87 17.20 4.70
N GLY A 133 -2.61 16.03 5.29
CA GLY A 133 -1.61 15.08 4.83
C GLY A 133 -1.90 14.53 3.43
N ILE A 134 -3.15 14.17 3.14
CA ILE A 134 -3.56 13.63 1.83
C ILE A 134 -3.35 14.68 0.75
N ARG A 135 -3.81 15.92 0.97
CA ARG A 135 -3.59 17.05 0.03
C ARG A 135 -2.11 17.27 -0.27
N ARG A 136 -1.30 17.29 0.79
CA ARG A 136 0.14 17.40 0.65
C ARG A 136 0.73 16.23 -0.14
N ALA A 137 0.35 14.99 0.18
CA ALA A 137 0.82 13.81 -0.52
C ALA A 137 0.44 13.85 -2.01
N ALA A 138 -0.77 14.27 -2.36
CA ALA A 138 -1.18 14.43 -3.75
C ALA A 138 -0.30 15.45 -4.50
N SER A 139 0.02 16.58 -3.88
CA SER A 139 0.89 17.61 -4.46
C SER A 139 2.36 17.21 -4.61
N GLU A 140 2.83 16.25 -3.80
CA GLU A 140 4.23 15.79 -3.75
C GLU A 140 4.46 14.44 -4.47
N LEU A 141 3.49 13.96 -5.26
CA LEU A 141 3.61 12.74 -6.05
C LEU A 141 4.64 12.90 -7.18
N ASP A 142 5.63 12.01 -7.23
CA ASP A 142 6.57 11.93 -8.35
C ASP A 142 7.00 10.48 -8.63
N SER A 143 7.73 10.27 -9.73
CA SER A 143 8.18 8.95 -10.16
C SER A 143 9.37 8.39 -9.35
N SER A 144 10.08 9.21 -8.56
CA SER A 144 11.21 8.80 -7.71
C SER A 144 10.86 8.72 -6.22
N GLY A 145 9.61 9.00 -5.86
CA GLY A 145 9.16 9.11 -4.48
C GLY A 145 8.86 7.79 -3.78
N GLY A 146 9.06 6.65 -4.46
CA GLY A 146 8.86 5.31 -3.90
C GLY A 146 9.65 5.08 -2.61
N ARG A 147 10.88 5.61 -2.51
CA ARG A 147 11.67 5.50 -1.27
C ARG A 147 11.09 6.33 -0.12
N ARG A 148 10.53 7.52 -0.42
CA ARG A 148 9.83 8.33 0.59
C ARG A 148 8.57 7.62 1.08
N ALA A 149 7.84 6.94 0.19
CA ALA A 149 6.69 6.11 0.55
C ALA A 149 7.10 4.95 1.48
N ALA A 150 8.19 4.24 1.16
CA ALA A 150 8.70 3.16 2.01
C ALA A 150 9.12 3.65 3.41
N ILE A 151 9.73 4.83 3.51
CA ILE A 151 10.07 5.45 4.80
C ILE A 151 8.80 5.80 5.61
N ALA A 152 7.74 6.29 4.93
CA ALA A 152 6.50 6.63 5.60
C ALA A 152 5.82 5.42 6.28
N MET A 153 6.07 4.19 5.81
CA MET A 153 5.50 2.95 6.36
C MET A 153 6.13 2.47 7.68
N LEU A 154 7.25 3.06 8.12
CA LEU A 154 7.95 2.65 9.33
C LEU A 154 7.16 2.99 10.59
N THR A 155 7.00 2.08 11.55
CA THR A 155 6.44 2.39 12.89
C THR A 155 7.46 2.26 14.02
N GLY A 156 8.55 1.55 13.78
CA GLY A 156 9.64 1.37 14.73
C GLY A 156 10.81 0.57 14.15
N GLU A 157 10.69 0.13 12.90
CA GLU A 157 11.76 -0.54 12.18
C GLU A 157 12.91 0.45 11.88
N ALA A 158 14.15 -0.06 11.96
CA ALA A 158 15.35 0.77 11.80
C ALA A 158 15.58 1.28 10.37
N ARG A 159 15.04 0.58 9.36
CA ARG A 159 15.22 0.93 7.93
C ARG A 159 14.03 0.50 7.08
N PRO A 160 13.73 1.22 5.98
CA PRO A 160 12.77 0.77 4.98
C PRO A 160 13.19 -0.56 4.36
N LYS A 161 12.20 -1.36 3.95
CA LYS A 161 12.39 -2.61 3.20
C LYS A 161 11.72 -2.45 1.85
N ASP A 162 12.50 -2.12 0.84
CA ASP A 162 12.06 -1.94 -0.54
C ASP A 162 13.04 -2.61 -1.51
N ARG A 163 12.52 -3.07 -2.66
CA ARG A 163 13.30 -3.73 -3.70
C ARG A 163 12.57 -3.63 -5.03
N ALA A 164 13.31 -3.55 -6.13
CA ALA A 164 12.77 -3.83 -7.46
C ALA A 164 13.67 -4.78 -8.26
N ILE A 165 13.03 -5.52 -9.17
CA ILE A 165 13.69 -6.39 -10.13
C ILE A 165 13.15 -6.11 -11.54
N ARG A 166 14.00 -6.30 -12.55
CA ARG A 166 13.60 -6.39 -13.94
C ARG A 166 13.60 -7.85 -14.35
N ALA A 167 12.45 -8.38 -14.76
CA ALA A 167 12.30 -9.75 -15.23
C ALA A 167 12.24 -9.78 -16.76
N THR A 168 13.00 -10.70 -17.36
CA THR A 168 12.94 -10.98 -18.80
C THR A 168 11.82 -11.98 -19.06
N LEU A 169 10.83 -11.55 -19.84
CA LEU A 169 9.67 -12.32 -20.28
C LEU A 169 9.97 -13.02 -21.63
N ARG A 170 9.00 -13.78 -22.15
CA ARG A 170 9.08 -14.37 -23.49
C ARG A 170 9.16 -13.29 -24.57
N ALA A 171 9.71 -13.66 -25.73
CA ALA A 171 9.86 -12.80 -26.90
C ALA A 171 10.63 -11.49 -26.62
N GLY A 172 11.62 -11.53 -25.73
CA GLY A 172 12.50 -10.38 -25.43
C GLY A 172 11.83 -9.23 -24.66
N ARG A 173 10.57 -9.38 -24.24
CA ARG A 173 9.89 -8.37 -23.42
C ARG A 173 10.49 -8.35 -22.01
N SER A 174 10.44 -7.21 -21.35
CA SER A 174 10.78 -7.11 -19.92
C SER A 174 9.67 -6.41 -19.15
N ALA A 175 9.60 -6.71 -17.86
CA ALA A 175 8.73 -6.01 -16.92
C ALA A 175 9.48 -5.77 -15.61
N VAL A 176 9.11 -4.71 -14.92
CA VAL A 176 9.61 -4.37 -13.59
C VAL A 176 8.60 -4.81 -12.56
N LEU A 177 9.07 -5.49 -11.52
CA LEU A 177 8.31 -5.78 -10.32
C LEU A 177 9.03 -5.11 -9.16
N ALA A 178 8.31 -4.27 -8.42
CA ALA A 178 8.83 -3.60 -7.25
C ALA A 178 7.93 -3.83 -6.04
N GLY A 179 8.52 -3.78 -4.86
CA GLY A 179 7.82 -3.98 -3.62
C GLY A 179 8.39 -3.18 -2.47
N MET A 180 7.53 -2.89 -1.50
CA MET A 180 7.93 -2.43 -0.18
C MET A 180 7.12 -3.16 0.87
N ALA A 181 7.73 -3.38 2.04
CA ALA A 181 7.07 -4.04 3.15
C ALA A 181 7.46 -3.41 4.49
N ARG A 182 6.56 -3.53 5.46
CA ARG A 182 6.81 -3.22 6.87
C ARG A 182 6.49 -4.44 7.72
N GLY A 183 7.12 -4.53 8.88
CA GLY A 183 6.93 -5.65 9.78
C GLY A 183 8.06 -5.72 10.79
N GLY A 184 7.69 -5.66 12.07
CA GLY A 184 8.59 -5.57 13.22
C GLY A 184 8.98 -6.93 13.81
N ARG A 185 9.39 -6.90 15.09
CA ARG A 185 9.89 -8.09 15.82
C ARG A 185 8.81 -9.09 16.24
N ALA A 186 7.52 -8.73 16.18
CA ALA A 186 6.40 -9.64 16.42
C ALA A 186 5.64 -9.79 15.10
N LEU A 187 6.17 -10.65 14.22
CA LEU A 187 5.59 -10.94 12.93
C LEU A 187 5.07 -12.38 12.96
N GLN A 188 3.75 -12.52 12.97
CA GLN A 188 3.11 -13.76 12.60
C GLN A 188 2.46 -13.60 11.22
N PRO A 189 2.41 -14.63 10.37
CA PRO A 189 1.91 -14.48 9.01
C PRO A 189 0.43 -14.06 8.95
N GLN A 190 -0.31 -14.38 10.01
CA GLN A 190 -1.72 -14.07 10.17
C GLN A 190 -1.96 -12.79 10.98
N SER A 191 -0.91 -12.16 11.55
CA SER A 191 -1.07 -10.95 12.35
C SER A 191 -1.26 -9.72 11.46
N ALA A 192 -2.15 -8.82 11.89
CA ALA A 192 -2.46 -7.55 11.24
C ALA A 192 -1.30 -6.53 11.21
N THR A 193 -0.06 -6.96 11.39
CA THR A 193 1.14 -6.13 11.60
C THR A 193 2.04 -6.01 10.37
N LEU A 194 1.89 -6.91 9.39
CA LEU A 194 2.57 -6.89 8.10
C LEU A 194 1.75 -6.10 7.08
N LEU A 195 2.34 -5.04 6.52
CA LEU A 195 1.84 -4.45 5.27
C LEU A 195 2.90 -4.66 4.19
N ALA A 196 2.48 -5.14 3.03
CA ALA A 196 3.32 -5.30 1.86
C ALA A 196 2.58 -4.78 0.63
N VAL A 197 3.30 -4.06 -0.22
CA VAL A 197 2.77 -3.46 -1.45
C VAL A 197 3.67 -3.86 -2.59
N LEU A 198 3.07 -4.33 -3.67
CA LEU A 198 3.75 -4.66 -4.92
C LEU A 198 3.20 -3.80 -6.06
N THR A 199 4.06 -3.45 -6.99
CA THR A 199 3.73 -2.69 -8.21
C THR A 199 4.45 -3.35 -9.39
N THR A 200 3.80 -3.36 -10.56
CA THR A 200 4.40 -3.91 -11.76
C THR A 200 3.79 -3.30 -13.02
N ASP A 201 4.61 -3.17 -14.06
CA ASP A 201 4.18 -2.81 -15.41
C ASP A 201 3.97 -4.05 -16.31
N ALA A 202 4.01 -5.26 -15.71
CA ALA A 202 3.64 -6.49 -16.39
C ALA A 202 2.14 -6.54 -16.67
N PRO A 203 1.71 -6.79 -17.92
CA PRO A 203 0.29 -6.94 -18.24
C PRO A 203 -0.20 -8.33 -17.84
N VAL A 204 -0.69 -8.45 -16.60
CA VAL A 204 -1.18 -9.71 -16.02
C VAL A 204 -2.70 -9.62 -15.82
N GLU A 205 -3.42 -10.70 -16.10
CA GLU A 205 -4.85 -10.79 -15.80
C GLU A 205 -5.11 -10.86 -14.29
N ALA A 206 -6.23 -10.28 -13.83
CA ALA A 206 -6.52 -10.16 -12.40
C ALA A 206 -6.54 -11.52 -11.68
N ARG A 207 -7.08 -12.57 -12.33
CA ARG A 207 -7.10 -13.94 -11.78
C ARG A 207 -5.69 -14.52 -11.62
N LEU A 208 -4.82 -14.34 -12.63
CA LEU A 208 -3.44 -14.81 -12.57
C LEU A 208 -2.62 -14.03 -11.54
N LEU A 209 -2.87 -12.73 -11.42
CA LEU A 209 -2.25 -11.87 -10.41
C LEU A 209 -2.59 -12.34 -8.99
N GLN A 210 -3.86 -12.65 -8.73
CA GLN A 210 -4.31 -13.20 -7.45
C GLN A 210 -3.66 -14.55 -7.14
N HIS A 211 -3.64 -15.47 -8.10
CA HIS A 211 -3.02 -16.78 -7.91
C HIS A 211 -1.51 -16.67 -7.64
N ALA A 212 -0.81 -15.82 -8.40
CA ALA A 212 0.62 -15.57 -8.21
C ALA A 212 0.91 -14.96 -6.84
N LEU A 213 0.06 -14.04 -6.37
CA LEU A 213 0.16 -13.43 -5.05
C LEU A 213 -0.01 -14.47 -3.94
N GLU A 214 -1.06 -15.30 -4.01
CA GLU A 214 -1.34 -16.37 -3.03
C GLU A 214 -0.17 -17.35 -2.90
N GLN A 215 0.30 -17.89 -4.03
CA GLN A 215 1.41 -18.83 -4.04
C GLN A 215 2.70 -18.22 -3.50
N SER A 216 2.99 -16.97 -3.88
CA SER A 216 4.21 -16.28 -3.48
C SER A 216 4.17 -15.93 -1.99
N ALA A 217 3.04 -15.42 -1.50
CA ALA A 217 2.83 -15.12 -0.08
C ALA A 217 2.94 -16.38 0.78
N ALA A 218 2.29 -17.49 0.39
CA ALA A 218 2.36 -18.76 1.13
C ALA A 218 3.78 -19.32 1.26
N LYS A 219 4.66 -19.04 0.30
CA LYS A 219 6.07 -19.47 0.30
C LYS A 219 7.04 -18.47 0.94
N SER A 220 6.57 -17.26 1.28
CA SER A 220 7.38 -16.18 1.84
C SER A 220 6.80 -15.68 3.17
N PHE A 221 5.94 -14.66 3.12
CA PHE A 221 5.30 -14.05 4.30
C PHE A 221 4.54 -15.08 5.15
N GLY A 222 3.87 -16.05 4.50
CA GLY A 222 3.19 -17.19 5.09
C GLY A 222 4.05 -18.09 6.00
N ARG A 223 5.37 -17.97 5.89
CA ARG A 223 6.35 -18.77 6.64
C ARG A 223 7.14 -17.96 7.67
N LEU A 224 6.87 -16.65 7.80
CA LEU A 224 7.55 -15.81 8.78
C LEU A 224 6.99 -16.08 10.18
N ALA A 225 7.79 -16.70 11.05
CA ALA A 225 7.54 -16.70 12.48
C ALA A 225 8.68 -15.95 13.15
N ILE A 226 8.40 -14.77 13.70
CA ILE A 226 9.36 -13.94 14.46
C ILE A 226 8.79 -13.64 15.83
#